data_AF-A0A434DTJ0-F1
#
_entry.id   AF-A0A434DTJ0-F1
#
_cell.length_a   1.000
_cell.length_b   1.000
_cell.length_c   1.000
_cell.angle_alpha   90.00
_cell.angle_beta   90.00
_cell.angle_gamma   90.00
#
_symmetry.space_group_name_H-M   'P 1'
#
loop_
_entity.id
_entity.type
_entity.pdbx_description
1 polymer ?
#
loop_
_entity_poly.entity_id
_entity_poly.type
_entity_poly.pdbx_seq_one_letter_code
_entity_poly.pdbx_strand_id
1 'polypeptide(L)'
;RKARDLVCGILGATGRAGFTVPQGAFYLFFTVDGITDSRTAAFDIVDKANVGLAPGTAFGPGGEAFLRLCFHRRLDQIEEAAHRLAKWMKAV
;
A
#
# COMPACT_ATOMS: atom_id res chain seq x y z
N ARG A 1 -4.00 -3.85 -15.44
CA ARG A 1 -3.01 -4.95 -15.39
C ARG A 1 -1.60 -4.38 -15.16
N LYS A 2 -1.01 -3.63 -16.09
CA LYS A 2 0.32 -2.96 -15.89
C LYS A 2 0.51 -2.28 -14.53
N ALA A 3 -0.41 -1.40 -14.11
CA ALA A 3 -0.29 -0.68 -12.83
C ALA A 3 -0.30 -1.61 -11.62
N ARG A 4 -1.15 -2.65 -11.64
CA ARG A 4 -1.20 -3.68 -10.60
C ARG A 4 0.14 -4.41 -10.50
N ASP A 5 0.63 -4.89 -11.63
CA ASP A 5 1.84 -5.71 -11.69
C ASP A 5 3.06 -4.90 -11.21
N LEU A 6 3.11 -3.61 -11.59
CA LEU A 6 4.12 -2.66 -11.12
C LEU A 6 4.10 -2.47 -9.60
N VAL A 7 2.93 -2.15 -9.03
CA VAL A 7 2.79 -1.97 -7.57
C VAL A 7 3.13 -3.25 -6.82
N CYS A 8 2.58 -4.39 -7.26
CA CYS A 8 2.84 -5.68 -6.62
C CYS A 8 4.34 -6.04 -6.70
N GLY A 9 4.99 -5.78 -7.82
CA GLY A 9 6.43 -6.02 -7.98
C GLY A 9 7.27 -5.16 -7.03
N ILE A 10 7.02 -3.85 -6.99
CA ILE A 10 7.78 -2.92 -6.15
C ILE A 10 7.56 -3.20 -4.65
N LEU A 11 6.30 -3.34 -4.22
CA LEU A 11 6.00 -3.59 -2.81
C LEU A 11 6.44 -5.00 -2.39
N GLY A 12 6.23 -6.02 -3.22
CA GLY A 12 6.66 -7.38 -2.95
C GLY A 12 8.18 -7.51 -2.81
N ALA A 13 8.95 -6.77 -3.62
CA ALA A 13 10.41 -6.73 -3.53
C ALA A 13 10.93 -6.13 -2.22
N THR A 14 10.09 -5.49 -1.40
CA THR A 14 10.50 -5.04 -0.06
C THR A 14 10.66 -6.18 0.93
N GLY A 15 10.01 -7.33 0.70
CA GLY A 15 9.92 -8.43 1.65
C GLY A 15 9.09 -8.13 2.90
N ARG A 16 8.46 -6.95 2.98
CA ARG A 16 7.69 -6.50 4.15
C ARG A 16 6.20 -6.33 3.89
N ALA A 17 5.78 -6.43 2.64
CA ALA A 17 4.40 -6.23 2.24
C ALA A 17 3.69 -7.58 2.11
N GLY A 18 2.65 -7.80 2.91
CA GLY A 18 1.79 -8.98 2.82
C GLY A 18 0.56 -8.71 1.96
N PHE A 19 0.41 -9.39 0.83
CA PHE A 19 -0.78 -9.28 -0.02
C PHE A 19 -0.92 -10.48 -0.96
N THR A 20 -2.12 -10.63 -1.52
CA THR A 20 -2.36 -11.50 -2.68
C THR A 20 -2.56 -10.63 -3.92
N VAL A 21 -1.97 -11.03 -5.05
CA VAL A 21 -2.11 -10.28 -6.30
C VAL A 21 -3.60 -10.26 -6.71
N PRO A 22 -4.23 -9.08 -6.83
CA PRO A 22 -5.66 -9.01 -7.11
C PRO A 22 -5.95 -9.47 -8.54
N GLN A 23 -6.91 -10.40 -8.67
CA GLN A 23 -7.34 -10.91 -9.98
C GLN A 23 -8.23 -9.91 -10.74
N GLY A 24 -8.85 -8.97 -10.03
CA GLY A 24 -9.71 -7.92 -10.57
C GLY A 24 -9.70 -6.65 -9.70
N ALA A 25 -10.57 -5.69 -10.04
CA ALA A 25 -10.65 -4.37 -9.42
C ALA A 25 -9.39 -3.49 -9.61
N PHE A 26 -9.44 -2.30 -9.03
CA PHE A 26 -8.39 -1.28 -9.11
C PHE A 26 -7.77 -0.95 -7.75
N TYR A 27 -7.92 -1.87 -6.79
CA TYR A 27 -7.41 -1.73 -5.43
C TYR A 27 -6.47 -2.89 -5.07
N LEU A 28 -5.42 -2.57 -4.32
CA LEU A 28 -4.57 -3.53 -3.64
C LEU A 28 -4.80 -3.39 -2.14
N PHE A 29 -5.14 -4.51 -1.49
CA PHE A 29 -5.25 -4.61 -0.05
C PHE A 29 -4.01 -5.32 0.48
N PHE A 30 -3.26 -4.68 1.37
CA PHE A 30 -1.97 -5.19 1.83
C PHE A 30 -1.72 -4.84 3.29
N THR A 31 -0.89 -5.65 3.95
CA THR A 31 -0.34 -5.39 5.29
C THR A 31 1.13 -5.02 5.16
N VAL A 32 1.69 -4.44 6.22
CA VAL A 32 3.13 -4.17 6.34
C VAL A 32 3.64 -4.82 7.63
N ASP A 33 4.73 -5.56 7.53
CA ASP A 33 5.31 -6.27 8.68
C ASP A 33 5.66 -5.32 9.82
N GLY A 34 5.14 -5.63 11.01
CA GLY A 34 5.27 -4.80 12.22
C GLY A 34 4.19 -3.72 12.39
N ILE A 35 3.31 -3.53 11.40
CA ILE A 35 2.23 -2.55 11.46
C ILE A 35 0.90 -3.25 11.79
N THR A 36 0.34 -2.92 12.97
CA THR A 36 -0.98 -3.41 13.41
C THR A 36 -2.05 -2.31 13.42
N ASP A 37 -1.65 -1.04 13.43
CA ASP A 37 -2.54 0.11 13.35
C ASP A 37 -2.40 0.82 12.00
N SER A 38 -3.24 0.42 11.05
CA SER A 38 -3.31 1.02 9.71
C SER A 38 -3.73 2.48 9.72
N ARG A 39 -4.45 2.96 10.73
CA ARG A 39 -4.89 4.35 10.79
C ARG A 39 -3.69 5.25 11.07
N THR A 40 -2.93 4.95 12.11
CA THR A 40 -1.71 5.69 12.44
C THR A 40 -0.68 5.57 11.32
N ALA A 41 -0.52 4.37 10.73
CA ALA A 41 0.35 4.18 9.58
C ALA A 41 -0.09 5.01 8.36
N ALA A 42 -1.39 5.13 8.07
CA ALA A 42 -1.87 5.93 6.95
C ALA A 42 -1.51 7.41 7.09
N PHE A 43 -1.61 7.99 8.30
CA PHE A 43 -1.16 9.36 8.55
C PHE A 43 0.37 9.49 8.41
N ASP A 44 1.14 8.57 8.98
CA ASP A 44 2.60 8.59 8.88
C ASP A 44 3.10 8.47 7.44
N ILE A 45 2.44 7.66 6.62
CA ILE A 45 2.74 7.51 5.19
C ILE A 45 2.42 8.80 4.43
N VAL A 46 1.32 9.48 4.74
CA VAL A 46 1.02 10.78 4.13
C VAL A 46 2.11 11.79 4.49
N ASP A 47 2.50 11.89 5.75
CA ASP A 47 3.47 12.89 6.21
C ASP A 47 4.90 12.60 5.72
N LYS A 48 5.34 11.35 5.73
CA LYS A 48 6.73 10.97 5.40
C LYS A 48 6.94 10.52 3.97
N ALA A 49 5.94 9.89 3.36
CA ALA A 49 6.05 9.34 2.01
C ALA A 49 5.26 10.16 0.99
N ASN A 50 4.41 11.10 1.42
CA ASN A 50 3.53 11.89 0.55
C ASN A 50 2.67 10.97 -0.35
N VAL A 51 2.08 9.93 0.25
CA VAL A 51 1.17 9.00 -0.41
C VAL A 51 -0.09 8.81 0.44
N GLY A 52 -1.25 9.11 -0.14
CA GLY A 52 -2.54 8.86 0.52
C GLY A 52 -3.00 7.42 0.37
N LEU A 53 -3.27 6.75 1.50
CA LEU A 53 -3.85 5.41 1.55
C LEU A 53 -5.09 5.40 2.43
N ALA A 54 -6.05 4.52 2.12
CA ALA A 54 -7.19 4.33 2.99
C ALA A 54 -6.86 3.27 4.05
N PRO A 55 -7.04 3.56 5.35
CA PRO A 55 -6.85 2.57 6.40
C PRO A 55 -7.94 1.50 6.32
N GLY A 56 -7.56 0.27 6.62
CA GLY A 56 -8.44 -0.89 6.55
C GLY A 56 -9.57 -0.83 7.58
N THR A 57 -9.38 -0.06 8.66
CA THR A 57 -10.42 0.25 9.67
C THR A 57 -11.67 0.90 9.07
N ALA A 58 -11.57 1.56 7.90
CA ALA A 58 -12.71 2.12 7.18
C ALA A 58 -13.60 1.05 6.50
N PHE A 59 -13.16 -0.21 6.42
CA PHE A 59 -13.85 -1.31 5.73
C PHE A 59 -14.50 -2.31 6.67
N GLY A 60 -14.41 -2.08 7.99
CA GLY A 60 -15.02 -2.90 9.02
C GLY A 60 -14.02 -3.67 9.88
N PRO A 61 -14.51 -4.46 10.85
CA PRO A 61 -13.69 -5.23 11.76
C PRO A 61 -12.79 -6.24 11.02
N GLY A 62 -11.54 -6.39 11.45
CA GLY A 62 -10.55 -7.28 10.82
C GLY A 62 -9.66 -6.58 9.78
N GLY A 63 -9.93 -5.30 9.47
CA GLY A 63 -9.12 -4.47 8.59
C GLY A 63 -8.02 -3.68 9.29
N GLU A 64 -7.83 -3.83 10.59
CA GLU A 64 -7.01 -2.92 11.42
C GLU A 64 -5.55 -2.85 10.96
N ALA A 65 -4.98 -3.97 10.48
CA ALA A 65 -3.61 -4.04 9.97
C ALA A 65 -3.48 -3.77 8.46
N PHE A 66 -4.60 -3.59 7.74
CA PHE A 66 -4.59 -3.51 6.30
C PHE A 66 -4.62 -2.07 5.79
N LEU A 67 -3.98 -1.84 4.66
CA LEU A 67 -4.03 -0.60 3.90
C LEU A 67 -4.60 -0.88 2.51
N ARG A 68 -5.37 0.08 1.98
CA ARG A 68 -5.91 0.01 0.63
C ARG A 68 -5.26 1.06 -0.26
N LEU A 69 -4.58 0.57 -1.30
CA LEU A 69 -3.99 1.38 -2.37
C LEU A 69 -4.89 1.33 -3.60
N CYS A 70 -5.20 2.49 -4.18
CA CYS A 70 -5.86 2.61 -5.48
C CYS A 70 -4.80 2.80 -6.57
N PHE A 71 -4.76 1.90 -7.56
CA PHE A 71 -3.83 1.99 -8.69
C PHE A 71 -4.49 2.44 -9.99
N HIS A 72 -5.70 3.03 -9.91
CA HIS A 72 -6.41 3.62 -11.06
C HIS A 72 -5.90 5.03 -11.37
N ARG A 73 -4.62 5.16 -11.69
CA ARG A 73 -3.97 6.44 -12.02
C ARG A 73 -2.95 6.24 -13.14
N ARG A 74 -2.34 7.32 -13.62
CA ARG A 74 -1.25 7.27 -14.60
C ARG A 74 -0.09 6.42 -14.05
N LEU A 75 0.53 5.64 -14.93
CA LEU A 75 1.57 4.67 -14.55
C LEU A 75 2.78 5.31 -13.87
N ASP A 76 3.24 6.46 -14.37
CA ASP A 76 4.33 7.25 -13.79
C ASP A 76 4.07 7.62 -12.33
N GLN A 77 2.87 8.09 -12.03
CA GLN A 77 2.48 8.48 -10.67
C GLN A 77 2.32 7.27 -9.73
N ILE A 78 1.86 6.14 -10.26
CA ILE A 78 1.75 4.90 -9.49
C ILE A 78 3.13 4.32 -9.17
N GLU A 79 4.05 4.36 -10.14
CA GLU A 79 5.43 3.93 -9.96
C GLU A 79 6.12 4.75 -8.86
N GLU A 80 6.00 6.07 -8.95
CA GLU A 80 6.56 7.00 -7.96
C GLU A 80 5.98 6.75 -6.55
N ALA A 81 4.65 6.61 -6.45
CA ALA A 81 3.99 6.32 -5.18
C ALA A 81 4.43 4.96 -4.60
N ALA A 82 4.55 3.92 -5.44
CA ALA A 82 5.00 2.61 -5.02
C ALA A 82 6.46 2.64 -4.50
N HIS A 83 7.35 3.41 -5.15
CA HIS A 83 8.72 3.59 -4.66
C HIS A 83 8.80 4.36 -3.35
N ARG A 84 7.99 5.42 -3.18
CA ARG A 84 7.89 6.16 -1.91
C ARG A 84 7.42 5.26 -0.78
N LEU A 85 6.39 4.46 -1.03
CA LEU A 85 5.89 3.46 -0.08
C LEU A 85 6.96 2.41 0.24
N ALA A 86 7.63 1.86 -0.77
CA ALA A 86 8.70 0.88 -0.54
C ALA A 86 9.85 1.44 0.30
N LYS A 87 10.20 2.72 0.11
CA LYS A 87 11.19 3.41 0.94
C LYS A 87 10.71 3.56 2.39
N TRP A 88 9.46 3.98 2.59
CA TRP A 88 8.85 4.10 3.91
C TRP A 88 8.81 2.74 4.63
N MET A 89 8.37 1.67 3.94
CA MET A 89 8.34 0.31 4.48
C MET A 89 9.70 -0.16 4.97
N LYS A 90 10.80 0.21 4.29
CA LYS A 90 12.16 -0.16 4.72
C LYS A 90 12.68 0.63 5.92
N ALA A 91 12.07 1.77 6.22
CA ALA A 91 12.49 2.67 7.29
C ALA A 91 11.75 2.45 8.62
N VAL A 92 10.62 1.73 8.60
CA VAL A 92 9.79 1.42 9.77
C VAL A 92 10.15 0.12 10.46
#